data_AF-A0A1R0LB52-F1
#
_entry.id   AF-A0A1R0LB52-F1
#
_cell.length_a   1.000
_cell.length_b   1.000
_cell.length_c   1.000
_cell.angle_alpha   90.00
_cell.angle_beta   90.00
_cell.angle_gamma   90.00
#
_symmetry.space_group_name_H-M   'P 1'
#
loop_
_entity.id
_entity.type
_entity.pdbx_description
1 polymer ?
#
loop_
_entity_poly.entity_id
_entity_poly.type
_entity_poly.pdbx_seq_one_letter_code
_entity_poly.pdbx_strand_id
1 'polypeptide(L)'
;MNASTLKAMPLDLETTRACAARVLATDTEAPHPEELETLTLQLRGHIVVAIPEVETAALALPEDGVPRVCALFCVGEARLRLSAEPGRHLSARIAHAQRLARSVRALCDHYEDGFHQCPSGPERAAYLRMLQHYPACSACRTVDDNGEVTGVCATGDRLYEQYRQARRGPAAP
;
A
#
# COMPACT_ATOMS: atom_id res chain seq x y z
N MET A 1 -24.30 25.93 14.70
CA MET A 1 -23.83 25.47 13.38
C MET A 1 -22.33 25.70 13.35
N ASN A 2 -21.54 24.68 13.67
CA ASN A 2 -20.10 24.84 13.79
C ASN A 2 -19.47 24.42 12.45
N ALA A 3 -18.89 25.39 11.76
CA ALA A 3 -18.05 25.15 10.60
C ALA A 3 -16.84 24.34 11.06
N SER A 4 -16.84 23.05 10.72
CA SER A 4 -15.66 22.20 10.86
C SER A 4 -14.55 22.81 10.04
N THR A 5 -13.51 23.25 10.74
CA THR A 5 -12.24 23.69 10.18
C THR A 5 -11.75 22.63 9.20
N LEU A 6 -11.86 22.91 7.90
CA LEU A 6 -11.11 22.18 6.88
C LEU A 6 -9.65 22.48 7.16
N LYS A 7 -9.02 21.64 7.98
CA LYS A 7 -7.57 21.58 8.10
C LYS A 7 -7.07 21.36 6.68
N ALA A 8 -6.43 22.37 6.08
CA ALA A 8 -5.79 22.22 4.79
C ALA A 8 -4.87 21.00 4.91
N MET A 9 -5.25 19.90 4.27
CA MET A 9 -4.50 18.67 4.35
C MET A 9 -3.17 18.94 3.64
N PRO A 10 -2.02 18.78 4.31
CA PRO A 10 -0.70 18.95 3.69
C PRO A 10 -0.54 18.23 2.35
N LEU A 11 -1.25 17.11 2.16
CA LEU A 11 -1.27 16.32 0.95
C LEU A 11 -2.47 16.69 0.05
N ASP A 12 -2.20 17.06 -1.20
CA ASP A 12 -3.22 17.17 -2.25
C ASP A 12 -3.67 15.76 -2.68
N LEU A 13 -4.68 15.24 -1.98
CA LEU A 13 -5.22 13.91 -2.19
C LEU A 13 -5.89 13.74 -3.56
N GLU A 14 -6.53 14.79 -4.07
CA GLU A 14 -7.25 14.73 -5.35
C GLU A 14 -6.26 14.50 -6.51
N THR A 15 -5.27 15.38 -6.64
CA THR A 15 -4.23 15.28 -7.68
C THR A 15 -3.48 13.96 -7.57
N THR A 16 -3.12 13.59 -6.34
CA THR A 16 -2.36 12.37 -6.05
C THR A 16 -3.14 11.10 -6.45
N ARG A 17 -4.44 11.03 -6.14
CA ARG A 17 -5.31 9.92 -6.54
C ARG A 17 -5.59 9.89 -8.04
N ALA A 18 -5.79 11.04 -8.67
CA ALA A 18 -5.99 11.13 -10.12
C ALA A 18 -4.78 10.58 -10.88
N CYS A 19 -3.55 10.90 -10.43
CA CYS A 19 -2.33 10.35 -11.01
C CYS A 19 -2.27 8.81 -10.89
N ALA A 20 -2.61 8.26 -9.72
CA ALA A 20 -2.65 6.81 -9.52
C ALA A 20 -3.74 6.13 -10.37
N ALA A 21 -4.91 6.75 -10.50
CA ALA A 21 -6.02 6.21 -11.27
C ALA A 21 -5.67 6.06 -12.76
N ARG A 22 -4.92 7.00 -13.35
CA ARG A 22 -4.49 6.93 -14.76
C ARG A 22 -3.70 5.66 -15.08
N VAL A 23 -2.83 5.21 -14.18
CA VAL A 23 -2.01 4.00 -14.38
C VAL A 23 -2.79 2.71 -14.09
N LEU A 24 -3.85 2.79 -13.29
CA LEU A 24 -4.65 1.63 -12.87
C LEU A 24 -5.90 1.40 -13.71
N ALA A 25 -6.25 2.31 -14.63
CA ALA A 25 -7.38 2.15 -15.52
C ALA A 25 -7.20 0.90 -16.41
N THR A 26 -8.09 -0.08 -16.25
CA THR A 26 -8.06 -1.36 -16.99
C THR A 26 -8.67 -1.27 -18.39
N ASP A 27 -9.46 -0.23 -18.63
CA ASP A 27 -10.31 -0.11 -19.82
C ASP A 27 -9.73 0.86 -20.86
N THR A 28 -8.48 1.29 -20.66
CA THR A 28 -7.76 2.21 -21.55
C THR A 28 -6.59 1.51 -22.21
N GLU A 29 -6.22 1.95 -23.41
CA GLU A 29 -4.98 1.53 -24.06
C GLU A 29 -3.79 1.78 -23.12
N ALA A 30 -2.81 0.87 -23.14
CA ALA A 30 -1.63 1.00 -22.29
C ALA A 30 -0.90 2.32 -22.58
N PRO A 31 -0.40 3.04 -21.56
CA PRO A 31 0.29 4.30 -21.77
C PRO A 31 1.48 4.13 -22.72
N HIS A 32 1.70 5.13 -23.58
CA HIS A 32 2.91 5.19 -24.39
C HIS A 32 4.16 5.18 -23.48
N PRO A 33 5.30 4.58 -23.87
CA PRO A 33 6.46 4.45 -22.99
C PRO A 33 6.94 5.75 -22.33
N GLU A 34 6.92 6.88 -23.06
CA GLU A 34 7.27 8.21 -22.51
C GLU A 34 6.25 8.73 -21.49
N GLU A 35 4.96 8.47 -21.72
CA GLU A 35 3.91 8.81 -20.76
C GLU A 35 4.05 7.95 -19.50
N LEU A 36 4.36 6.66 -19.66
CA LEU A 36 4.61 5.75 -18.54
C LEU A 36 5.79 6.20 -17.67
N GLU A 37 6.88 6.70 -18.27
CA GLU A 37 8.02 7.28 -17.52
C GLU A 37 7.59 8.51 -16.73
N THR A 38 6.85 9.41 -17.36
CA THR A 38 6.33 10.62 -16.73
C THR A 38 5.44 10.29 -15.54
N LEU A 39 4.47 9.39 -15.73
CA LEU A 39 3.57 8.92 -14.67
C LEU A 39 4.35 8.22 -13.56
N THR A 40 5.35 7.40 -13.90
CA THR A 40 6.20 6.74 -12.91
C THR A 40 6.95 7.75 -12.04
N LEU A 41 7.55 8.78 -12.65
CA LEU A 41 8.24 9.85 -11.92
C LEU A 41 7.29 10.64 -11.01
N GLN A 42 6.09 10.98 -11.51
CA GLN A 42 5.06 11.65 -10.72
C GLN A 42 4.64 10.80 -9.51
N LEU A 43 4.37 9.51 -9.71
CA LEU A 43 4.02 8.59 -8.63
C LEU A 43 5.13 8.48 -7.58
N ARG A 44 6.40 8.44 -7.98
CA ARG A 44 7.54 8.47 -7.04
C ARG A 44 7.55 9.77 -6.24
N GLY A 45 7.34 10.92 -6.89
CA GLY A 45 7.22 12.22 -6.22
C GLY A 45 6.08 12.25 -5.20
N HIS A 46 4.90 11.75 -5.57
CA HIS A 46 3.76 11.65 -4.67
C HIS A 46 4.06 10.76 -3.45
N ILE A 47 4.73 9.61 -3.63
CA ILE A 47 5.13 8.72 -2.52
C ILE A 47 6.11 9.42 -1.58
N VAL A 48 7.10 10.14 -2.11
CA VAL A 48 8.11 10.87 -1.31
C VAL A 48 7.44 11.89 -0.39
N VAL A 49 6.41 12.58 -0.87
CA VAL A 49 5.66 13.57 -0.07
C VAL A 49 4.65 12.90 0.87
N ALA A 50 3.96 11.85 0.43
CA ALA A 50 2.92 11.19 1.23
C ALA A 50 3.46 10.37 2.41
N ILE A 51 4.64 9.75 2.27
CA ILE A 51 5.25 8.93 3.35
C ILE A 51 5.37 9.69 4.69
N PRO A 52 6.03 10.87 4.78
CA PRO A 52 6.21 11.56 6.06
C PRO A 52 4.87 12.02 6.66
N GLU A 53 3.92 12.40 5.80
CA GLU A 53 2.58 12.82 6.22
C GLU A 53 1.79 11.67 6.84
N VAL A 54 1.78 10.50 6.18
CA VAL A 54 1.11 9.29 6.68
C VAL A 54 1.81 8.75 7.93
N GLU A 55 3.14 8.76 7.97
CA GLU A 55 3.90 8.30 9.14
C GLU A 55 3.63 9.19 10.36
N THR A 56 3.61 10.51 10.17
CA THR A 56 3.27 11.47 11.24
C THR A 56 1.85 11.26 11.76
N ALA A 57 0.88 11.12 10.85
CA ALA A 57 -0.52 10.84 11.22
C ALA A 57 -0.66 9.50 11.96
N ALA A 58 0.02 8.45 11.48
CA ALA A 58 0.00 7.13 12.10
C ALA A 58 0.62 7.13 13.50
N LEU A 59 1.74 7.84 13.70
CA LEU A 59 2.42 7.91 15.00
C LEU A 59 1.61 8.68 16.06
N ALA A 60 0.63 9.50 15.65
CA ALA A 60 -0.30 10.16 16.56
C ALA A 60 -1.43 9.24 17.07
N LEU A 61 -1.61 8.07 16.45
CA LEU A 61 -2.60 7.07 16.86
C LEU A 61 -2.07 6.19 18.01
N PRO A 62 -2.95 5.50 18.77
CA PRO A 62 -2.55 4.56 19.82
C PRO A 62 -1.53 3.54 19.32
N GLU A 63 -0.52 3.25 20.13
CA GLU A 63 0.64 2.42 19.75
C GLU A 63 0.24 1.00 19.30
N ASP A 64 -0.73 0.40 19.98
CA ASP A 64 -1.32 -0.91 19.71
C ASP A 64 -2.56 -0.82 18.78
N GLY A 65 -2.88 0.39 18.30
CA GLY A 65 -3.98 0.65 17.40
C GLY A 65 -3.72 0.02 16.03
N VAL A 66 -4.60 -0.88 15.60
CA VAL A 66 -4.54 -1.44 14.22
C VAL A 66 -4.36 -0.38 13.14
N PRO A 67 -5.11 0.74 13.11
CA PRO A 67 -4.89 1.77 12.11
C PRO A 67 -3.43 2.27 12.02
N ARG A 68 -2.74 2.43 13.17
CA ARG A 68 -1.31 2.74 13.22
C ARG A 68 -0.46 1.66 12.57
N VAL A 69 -0.67 0.40 12.95
CA VAL A 69 0.12 -0.71 12.40
C VAL A 69 -0.12 -0.87 10.90
N CYS A 70 -1.36 -0.75 10.42
CA CYS A 70 -1.69 -0.83 8.98
C CYS A 70 -0.99 0.30 8.21
N ALA A 71 -1.06 1.55 8.71
CA ALA A 71 -0.43 2.70 8.06
C ALA A 71 1.10 2.62 8.04
N LEU A 72 1.74 2.26 9.16
CA LEU A 72 3.20 2.11 9.22
C LEU A 72 3.71 0.95 8.36
N PHE A 73 2.94 -0.14 8.25
CA PHE A 73 3.23 -1.21 7.31
C PHE A 73 3.17 -0.69 5.86
N CYS A 74 2.12 0.05 5.49
CA CYS A 74 1.97 0.65 4.17
C CYS A 74 3.14 1.60 3.83
N VAL A 75 3.58 2.42 4.79
CA VAL A 75 4.77 3.27 4.66
C VAL A 75 6.02 2.43 4.38
N GLY A 76 6.22 1.33 5.11
CA GLY A 76 7.32 0.39 4.87
C GLY A 76 7.30 -0.20 3.46
N GLU A 77 6.15 -0.69 2.99
CA GLU A 77 5.99 -1.20 1.62
C GLU A 77 6.24 -0.13 0.55
N ALA A 78 5.74 1.09 0.76
CA ALA A 78 5.95 2.19 -0.15
C ALA A 78 7.43 2.55 -0.29
N ARG A 79 8.18 2.57 0.82
CA ARG A 79 9.64 2.74 0.83
C ARG A 79 10.35 1.64 0.03
N LEU A 80 9.97 0.38 0.22
CA LEU A 80 10.53 -0.76 -0.52
C LEU A 80 10.28 -0.62 -2.04
N ARG A 81 9.04 -0.32 -2.43
CA ARG A 81 8.66 -0.14 -3.84
C ARG A 81 9.34 1.08 -4.47
N LEU A 82 9.55 2.15 -3.70
CA LEU A 82 10.31 3.33 -4.14
C LEU A 82 11.79 3.00 -4.37
N SER A 83 12.39 2.13 -3.56
CA SER A 83 13.78 1.71 -3.71
C SER A 83 14.02 0.70 -4.84
N ALA A 84 12.95 0.06 -5.34
CA ALA A 84 13.05 -0.91 -6.42
C ALA A 84 13.20 -0.21 -7.78
N GLU A 85 14.02 -0.80 -8.65
CA GLU A 85 14.12 -0.44 -10.06
C GLU A 85 13.13 -1.26 -10.90
N PRO A 86 12.56 -0.69 -11.98
CA PRO A 86 11.73 -1.46 -12.90
C PRO A 86 12.57 -2.46 -13.70
N GLY A 87 11.98 -3.62 -14.02
CA GLY A 87 12.56 -4.55 -14.99
C GLY A 87 12.67 -3.93 -16.40
N ARG A 88 13.50 -4.53 -17.26
CA ARG A 88 13.85 -3.95 -18.58
C ARG A 88 12.70 -3.94 -19.60
N HIS A 89 11.74 -4.84 -19.46
CA HIS A 89 10.66 -5.01 -20.44
C HIS A 89 9.46 -4.10 -20.14
N LEU A 90 8.71 -3.69 -21.17
CA LEU A 90 7.56 -2.79 -21.03
C LEU A 90 6.53 -3.31 -20.01
N SER A 91 6.24 -4.61 -20.01
CA SER A 91 5.35 -5.25 -19.03
C SER A 91 5.84 -5.08 -17.58
N ALA A 92 7.14 -5.27 -17.34
CA ALA A 92 7.74 -5.07 -16.02
C ALA A 92 7.70 -3.61 -15.58
N ARG A 93 7.89 -2.66 -16.52
CA ARG A 93 7.77 -1.22 -16.27
C ARG A 93 6.34 -0.81 -15.92
N ILE A 94 5.35 -1.34 -16.65
CA ILE A 94 3.92 -1.13 -16.35
C ILE A 94 3.60 -1.69 -14.96
N ALA A 95 4.03 -2.92 -14.67
CA ALA A 95 3.81 -3.54 -13.37
C ALA A 95 4.44 -2.71 -12.24
N HIS A 96 5.65 -2.16 -12.44
CA HIS A 96 6.30 -1.27 -11.50
C HIS A 96 5.47 0.01 -11.25
N ALA A 97 5.04 0.69 -12.31
CA ALA A 97 4.20 1.89 -12.20
C ALA A 97 2.88 1.59 -11.46
N GLN A 98 2.25 0.46 -11.74
CA GLN A 98 1.03 0.02 -11.03
C GLN A 98 1.26 -0.24 -9.54
N ARG A 99 2.41 -0.82 -9.15
CA ARG A 99 2.77 -1.00 -7.74
C ARG A 99 2.96 0.33 -7.02
N LEU A 100 3.59 1.31 -7.68
CA LEU A 100 3.70 2.66 -7.14
C LEU A 100 2.31 3.31 -7.01
N ALA A 101 1.46 3.22 -8.04
CA ALA A 101 0.09 3.75 -8.02
C ALA A 101 -0.77 3.15 -6.90
N ARG A 102 -0.69 1.83 -6.67
CA ARG A 102 -1.38 1.18 -5.54
C ARG A 102 -0.84 1.67 -4.19
N SER A 103 0.45 1.94 -4.08
CA SER A 103 1.06 2.49 -2.86
C SER A 103 0.59 3.92 -2.62
N VAL A 104 0.54 4.75 -3.66
CA VAL A 104 -0.02 6.10 -3.59
C VAL A 104 -1.46 6.08 -3.08
N ARG A 105 -2.31 5.24 -3.68
CA ARG A 105 -3.71 5.11 -3.25
C ARG A 105 -3.82 4.67 -1.79
N ALA A 106 -3.08 3.65 -1.39
CA ALA A 106 -3.09 3.15 -0.01
C ALA A 106 -2.59 4.20 1.00
N LEU A 107 -1.55 4.97 0.66
CA LEU A 107 -1.08 6.08 1.49
C LEU A 107 -2.15 7.16 1.63
N CYS A 108 -2.80 7.56 0.55
CA CYS A 108 -3.93 8.50 0.59
C CYS A 108 -5.06 8.00 1.49
N ASP A 109 -5.42 6.72 1.37
CA ASP A 109 -6.51 6.12 2.15
C ASP A 109 -6.15 6.00 3.64
N HIS A 110 -4.88 5.80 3.97
CA HIS A 110 -4.38 5.86 5.35
C HIS A 110 -4.28 7.29 5.91
N TYR A 111 -4.18 8.31 5.04
CA TYR A 111 -4.05 9.71 5.46
C TYR A 111 -5.39 10.40 5.76
N GLU A 112 -6.46 10.09 5.02
CA GLU A 112 -7.76 10.78 5.09
C GLU A 112 -8.68 10.33 6.24
N ASP A 113 -8.13 9.73 7.30
CA ASP A 113 -8.86 9.09 8.41
C ASP A 113 -9.74 7.89 7.98
N GLY A 114 -9.36 6.69 8.45
CA GLY A 114 -10.25 5.55 8.68
C GLY A 114 -10.64 4.66 7.49
N PHE A 115 -10.35 5.03 6.24
CA PHE A 115 -10.85 4.32 5.05
C PHE A 115 -10.02 3.13 4.56
N HIS A 116 -9.04 2.66 5.34
CA HIS A 116 -8.65 1.27 5.16
C HIS A 116 -9.72 0.39 5.82
N GLN A 117 -10.26 -0.58 5.07
CA GLN A 117 -10.95 -1.73 5.66
C GLN A 117 -9.93 -2.57 6.42
N CYS A 118 -9.36 -2.01 7.50
CA CYS A 118 -8.56 -2.80 8.40
C CYS A 118 -9.52 -3.73 9.14
N PRO A 119 -9.26 -5.04 9.16
CA PRO A 119 -10.27 -6.00 9.58
C PRO A 119 -10.78 -5.70 11.00
N SER A 120 -12.10 -5.54 11.12
CA SER A 120 -12.79 -5.28 12.38
C SER A 120 -13.42 -6.58 12.86
N GLY A 121 -12.66 -7.39 13.61
CA GLY A 121 -13.15 -8.70 14.01
C GLY A 121 -12.06 -9.66 14.51
N PRO A 122 -12.39 -10.95 14.69
CA PRO A 122 -11.44 -11.96 15.15
C PRO A 122 -10.23 -12.14 14.21
N GLU A 123 -10.37 -11.79 12.93
CA GLU A 123 -9.30 -11.82 11.93
C GLU A 123 -8.25 -10.71 12.12
N ARG A 124 -8.57 -9.68 12.91
CA ARG A 124 -7.66 -8.56 13.26
C ARG A 124 -6.34 -9.04 13.84
N ALA A 125 -6.37 -10.01 14.74
CA ALA A 125 -5.17 -10.54 15.39
C ALA A 125 -4.29 -11.37 14.44
N ALA A 126 -4.89 -12.08 13.48
CA ALA A 126 -4.15 -12.81 12.45
C ALA A 126 -3.52 -11.83 11.45
N TYR A 127 -4.27 -10.80 11.06
CA TYR A 127 -3.80 -9.73 10.19
C TYR A 127 -2.60 -8.98 10.80
N LEU A 128 -2.68 -8.59 12.09
CA LEU A 128 -1.57 -7.94 12.78
C LEU A 128 -0.29 -8.79 12.81
N ARG A 129 -0.39 -10.08 13.12
CA ARG A 129 0.76 -11.00 13.12
C ARG A 129 1.41 -11.12 11.74
N MET A 130 0.59 -11.14 10.68
CA MET A 130 1.08 -11.11 9.31
C MET A 130 1.84 -9.82 9.02
N LEU A 131 1.28 -8.65 9.37
CA LEU A 131 1.92 -7.35 9.15
C LEU A 131 3.21 -7.16 9.96
N GLN A 132 3.34 -7.79 11.12
CA GLN A 132 4.58 -7.75 11.91
C GLN A 132 5.70 -8.59 11.27
N HIS A 133 5.35 -9.69 10.60
CA HIS A 133 6.34 -10.60 10.01
C HIS A 133 6.89 -10.10 8.67
N TYR A 134 6.00 -9.70 7.75
CA TYR A 134 6.33 -9.45 6.35
C TYR A 134 7.44 -8.40 6.15
N PRO A 135 7.45 -7.25 6.86
CA PRO A 135 8.49 -6.23 6.70
C PRO A 135 9.84 -6.65 7.30
N ALA A 136 9.85 -7.59 8.25
CA ALA A 136 11.07 -8.05 8.91
C ALA A 136 11.70 -9.25 8.20
N CYS A 137 10.92 -10.00 7.41
CA CYS A 137 11.38 -11.21 6.74
C CYS A 137 12.03 -10.88 5.38
N SER A 138 13.29 -11.28 5.19
CA SER A 138 13.98 -11.13 3.89
C SER A 138 13.26 -11.89 2.78
N ALA A 139 12.86 -13.14 3.01
CA ALA A 139 12.17 -13.96 2.02
C ALA A 139 10.82 -13.33 1.59
N CYS A 140 9.98 -12.90 2.53
CA CYS A 140 8.69 -12.27 2.18
C CYS A 140 8.86 -10.93 1.45
N ARG A 141 10.02 -10.25 1.56
CA ARG A 141 10.33 -9.01 0.83
C ARG A 141 10.98 -9.26 -0.53
N THR A 142 11.44 -10.48 -0.80
CA THR A 142 12.05 -10.81 -2.09
C THR A 142 10.97 -10.90 -3.15
N VAL A 143 11.03 -10.00 -4.13
CA VAL A 143 10.12 -9.95 -5.27
C VAL A 143 10.89 -10.10 -6.59
N ASP A 144 10.26 -10.65 -7.63
CA ASP A 144 10.81 -10.64 -8.99
C ASP A 144 10.66 -9.27 -9.69
N ASP A 145 11.08 -9.20 -10.95
CA ASP A 145 10.94 -8.01 -11.79
C ASP A 145 9.47 -7.58 -11.99
N ASN A 146 8.54 -8.53 -11.86
CA ASN A 146 7.10 -8.30 -11.90
C ASN A 146 6.52 -7.88 -10.54
N GLY A 147 7.35 -7.81 -9.50
CA GLY A 147 6.97 -7.46 -8.15
C GLY A 147 6.18 -8.55 -7.43
N GLU A 148 6.20 -9.78 -7.94
CA GLU A 148 5.62 -10.94 -7.29
C GLU A 148 6.57 -11.47 -6.22
N VAL A 149 6.05 -11.85 -5.06
CA VAL A 149 6.87 -12.42 -3.98
C VAL A 149 7.44 -13.76 -4.44
N THR A 150 8.77 -13.85 -4.54
CA THR A 150 9.49 -15.05 -4.96
C THR A 150 10.21 -15.76 -3.84
N GLY A 151 10.36 -15.13 -2.67
CA GLY A 151 10.94 -15.80 -1.52
C GLY A 151 9.98 -16.80 -0.89
N VAL A 152 10.49 -18.00 -0.62
CA VAL A 152 9.74 -19.04 0.09
C VAL A 152 9.86 -18.80 1.60
N CYS A 153 8.72 -18.56 2.27
CA CYS A 153 8.70 -18.37 3.72
C CYS A 153 7.51 -19.10 4.35
N ALA A 154 7.78 -20.28 4.91
CA ALA A 154 6.77 -21.09 5.57
C ALA A 154 6.07 -20.39 6.76
N THR A 155 6.70 -19.38 7.36
CA THR A 155 6.07 -18.54 8.39
C THR A 155 5.09 -17.55 7.76
N GLY A 156 5.49 -16.88 6.68
CA GLY A 156 4.62 -15.99 5.91
C GLY A 156 3.38 -16.70 5.39
N ASP A 157 3.56 -17.85 4.73
CA ASP A 157 2.46 -18.67 4.19
C ASP A 157 1.45 -19.06 5.28
N ARG A 158 1.95 -19.49 6.43
CA ARG A 158 1.12 -19.86 7.58
C ARG A 158 0.35 -18.67 8.14
N LEU A 159 0.98 -17.50 8.27
CA LEU A 159 0.33 -16.29 8.77
C LEU A 159 -0.75 -15.79 7.79
N TYR A 160 -0.47 -15.87 6.49
CA TYR A 160 -1.44 -15.51 5.45
C TYR A 160 -2.64 -16.45 5.45
N GLU A 161 -2.43 -17.76 5.54
CA GLU A 161 -3.52 -18.73 5.60
C GLU A 161 -4.34 -18.58 6.90
N GLN A 162 -3.71 -18.31 8.04
CA GLN A 162 -4.42 -17.97 9.29
C GLN A 162 -5.32 -16.75 9.13
N TYR A 163 -4.82 -15.69 8.48
CA TYR A 163 -5.62 -14.51 8.18
C TYR A 163 -6.79 -14.84 7.24
N ARG A 164 -6.53 -15.59 6.16
CA ARG A 164 -7.55 -16.03 5.20
C ARG A 164 -8.66 -16.84 5.85
N GLN A 165 -8.31 -17.77 6.74
CA GLN A 165 -9.25 -18.60 7.49
C GLN A 165 -10.09 -17.74 8.44
N ALA A 166 -9.46 -16.85 9.20
CA ALA A 166 -10.17 -15.97 10.12
C ALA A 166 -11.15 -15.05 9.37
N ARG A 167 -10.78 -14.55 8.17
CA ARG A 167 -11.64 -13.70 7.34
C ARG A 167 -12.85 -14.42 6.74
N ARG A 168 -12.74 -15.74 6.50
CA ARG A 168 -13.87 -16.54 5.98
C ARG A 168 -14.94 -16.79 7.05
N GLY A 169 -14.62 -16.62 8.33
CA GLY A 169 -15.47 -17.03 9.44
C GLY A 169 -15.57 -18.56 9.55
N PRO A 170 -16.25 -19.08 10.59
CA PRO A 170 -16.57 -20.50 10.66
C PRO A 170 -17.44 -20.91 9.47
N ALA A 171 -17.24 -22.12 8.94
CA ALA A 171 -18.18 -22.70 7.99
C ALA A 171 -19.57 -22.72 8.64
N ALA A 172 -20.59 -22.19 7.94
CA ALA A 172 -21.97 -22.28 8.40
C ALA A 172 -22.33 -23.76 8.64
N PRO A 173 -23.04 -24.08 9.73
CA PRO A 173 -23.39 -25.45 10.09
C PRO A 173 -24.30 -26.13 9.06
#